data_AF-A0A1A2KXQ6-F1
#
_entry.id   AF-A0A1A2KXQ6-F1
#
_cell.length_a   1.000
_cell.length_b   1.000
_cell.length_c   1.000
_cell.angle_alpha   90.00
_cell.angle_beta   90.00
_cell.angle_gamma   90.00
#
_symmetry.space_group_name_H-M   'P 1'
#
loop_
_entity.id
_entity.type
_entity.pdbx_description
1 polymer ?
#
loop_
_entity_poly.entity_id
_entity_poly.type
_entity_poly.pdbx_seq_one_letter_code
_entity_poly.pdbx_strand_id
1 'polypeptide(L)'
;MLMSESRLDAFRREVNWQLACGALAEVDLEVTNDDGEFPVIVALSEERWSTVLGRIRAVGGYANLFVEAEGGKVWAASVIGTACAIGEPEPDDILTGDDAPGADATVGMFLEYVVRRPHGVQVSAAMGHPACARDARTVDFAAS
;
A
#
# COMPACT_ATOMS: atom_id res chain seq x y z
N MET A 1 -3.91 -19.79 11.81
CA MET A 1 -2.80 -19.04 11.18
C MET A 1 -2.50 -19.53 9.76
N LEU A 2 -2.57 -20.83 9.45
CA LEU A 2 -2.38 -21.37 8.08
C LEU A 2 -3.36 -20.86 6.99
N MET A 3 -4.56 -20.41 7.36
CA MET A 3 -5.59 -19.96 6.40
C MET A 3 -5.34 -18.56 5.84
N SER A 4 -4.66 -17.68 6.58
CA SER A 4 -4.33 -16.33 6.12
C SER A 4 -3.11 -16.34 5.19
N GLU A 5 -2.13 -17.22 5.46
CA GLU A 5 -0.94 -17.36 4.60
C GLU A 5 -1.32 -17.93 3.23
N SER A 6 -2.17 -18.97 3.17
CA SER A 6 -2.63 -19.54 1.90
C SER A 6 -3.46 -18.55 1.07
N ARG A 7 -4.27 -17.71 1.72
CA ARG A 7 -5.04 -16.65 1.07
C ARG A 7 -4.13 -15.53 0.56
N LEU A 8 -3.19 -15.07 1.37
CA LEU A 8 -2.23 -14.05 0.97
C LEU A 8 -1.37 -14.52 -0.23
N ASP A 9 -0.94 -15.78 -0.22
CA ASP A 9 -0.21 -16.38 -1.35
C ASP A 9 -1.07 -16.49 -2.62
N ALA A 10 -2.35 -16.83 -2.48
CA ALA A 10 -3.28 -16.85 -3.60
C ALA A 10 -3.46 -15.44 -4.18
N PHE A 11 -3.70 -14.44 -3.32
CA PHE A 11 -3.82 -13.05 -3.73
C PHE A 11 -2.54 -12.52 -4.36
N ARG A 12 -1.36 -12.91 -3.86
CA ARG A 12 -0.07 -12.57 -4.47
C ARG A 12 0.07 -13.10 -5.88
N ARG A 13 -0.30 -14.36 -6.10
CA ARG A 13 -0.29 -14.97 -7.45
C ARG A 13 -1.24 -14.25 -8.38
N GLU A 14 -2.42 -13.89 -7.89
CA GLU A 14 -3.43 -13.15 -8.66
C GLU A 14 -2.91 -11.76 -9.06
N VAL A 15 -2.39 -10.97 -8.12
CA VAL A 15 -1.78 -9.65 -8.41
C VAL A 15 -0.68 -9.77 -9.47
N ASN A 16 0.21 -10.76 -9.33
CA ASN A 16 1.27 -10.99 -10.31
C ASN A 16 0.72 -11.32 -11.70
N TRP A 17 -0.35 -12.11 -11.79
CA TRP A 17 -1.01 -12.41 -13.07
C TRP A 17 -1.66 -11.15 -13.67
N GLN A 18 -2.36 -10.37 -12.85
CA GLN A 18 -3.01 -9.13 -13.30
C GLN A 18 -2.01 -8.11 -13.84
N LEU A 19 -0.84 -7.97 -13.19
CA LEU A 19 0.24 -7.10 -13.63
C LEU A 19 0.95 -7.62 -14.88
N ALA A 20 1.05 -8.94 -15.07
CA ALA A 20 1.73 -9.53 -16.21
C ALA A 20 0.88 -9.51 -17.49
N CYS A 21 -0.42 -9.81 -17.38
CA CYS A 21 -1.29 -9.98 -18.55
C CYS A 21 -2.80 -9.78 -18.28
N GLY A 22 -3.19 -9.31 -17.10
CA GLY A 22 -4.60 -9.04 -16.76
C GLY A 22 -4.97 -7.56 -16.87
N ALA A 23 -5.96 -7.14 -16.08
CA ALA A 23 -6.52 -5.79 -16.12
C ALA A 23 -5.53 -4.70 -15.65
N LEU A 24 -4.47 -5.09 -14.95
CA LEU A 24 -3.44 -4.17 -14.46
C LEU A 24 -2.19 -4.12 -15.35
N ALA A 25 -2.15 -4.86 -16.47
CA ALA A 25 -0.96 -4.94 -17.32
C ALA A 25 -0.61 -3.61 -18.00
N GLU A 26 -1.59 -2.73 -18.21
CA GLU A 26 -1.41 -1.38 -18.75
C GLU A 26 -1.47 -0.30 -17.67
N VAL A 27 -1.63 -0.68 -16.39
CA VAL A 27 -1.64 0.27 -15.28
C VAL A 27 -0.20 0.58 -14.88
N ASP A 28 0.19 1.84 -15.00
CA ASP A 28 1.49 2.29 -14.51
C ASP A 28 1.58 2.10 -12.99
N LEU A 29 2.59 1.34 -12.57
CA LEU A 29 3.00 1.28 -11.17
C LEU A 29 3.67 2.63 -10.83
N GLU A 30 2.99 3.42 -10.02
CA GLU A 30 3.35 4.81 -9.71
C GLU A 30 4.65 4.92 -8.89
N VAL A 31 5.06 3.84 -8.23
CA VAL A 31 6.23 3.82 -7.35
C VAL A 31 7.35 2.97 -7.93
N THR A 32 8.50 3.62 -8.13
CA THR A 32 9.79 2.98 -8.43
C THR A 32 10.75 3.25 -7.27
N ASN A 33 11.55 2.25 -6.88
CA ASN A 33 12.62 2.44 -5.90
C ASN A 33 13.87 3.06 -6.55
N ASP A 34 14.90 3.32 -5.75
CA ASP A 34 16.15 3.97 -6.18
C ASP A 34 16.94 3.14 -7.23
N ASP A 35 16.67 1.84 -7.32
CA ASP A 35 17.29 0.92 -8.29
C ASP A 35 16.49 0.78 -9.61
N GLY A 36 15.36 1.48 -9.73
CA GLY A 36 14.50 1.40 -10.91
C GLY A 36 13.50 0.23 -10.89
N GLU A 37 13.35 -0.45 -9.75
CA GLU A 37 12.40 -1.56 -9.58
C GLU A 37 11.04 -1.06 -9.08
N PHE A 38 9.98 -1.83 -9.34
CA PHE A 38 8.63 -1.52 -8.87
C PHE A 38 8.26 -2.44 -7.71
N PRO A 39 8.52 -2.03 -6.44
CA PRO A 39 8.21 -2.87 -5.30
C PRO A 39 6.69 -3.07 -5.18
N VAL A 40 6.23 -4.31 -5.32
CA VAL A 40 4.82 -4.69 -5.17
C VAL A 40 4.64 -5.40 -3.84
N ILE A 41 3.73 -4.87 -3.02
CA ILE A 41 3.36 -5.47 -1.74
C ILE A 41 1.89 -5.81 -1.77
N VAL A 42 1.56 -7.03 -1.35
CA VAL A 42 0.19 -7.48 -1.19
C VAL A 42 -0.14 -7.63 0.29
N ALA A 43 -1.37 -7.31 0.66
CA ALA A 43 -1.89 -7.52 2.01
C ALA A 43 -3.38 -7.89 2.00
N LEU A 44 -3.86 -8.46 3.10
CA LEU A 44 -5.30 -8.58 3.36
C LEU A 44 -5.76 -7.39 4.22
N SER A 45 -6.97 -6.91 4.01
CA SER A 45 -7.51 -5.70 4.66
C SER A 45 -7.50 -5.77 6.19
N GLU A 46 -7.61 -6.97 6.75
CA GLU A 46 -7.59 -7.28 8.17
C GLU A 46 -6.17 -7.40 8.76
N GLU A 47 -5.12 -7.39 7.93
CA GLU A 47 -3.75 -7.42 8.43
C GLU A 47 -3.42 -6.15 9.19
N ARG A 48 -2.64 -6.30 10.28
CA ARG A 48 -2.18 -5.18 11.08
C ARG A 48 -1.34 -4.24 10.23
N TRP A 49 -1.61 -2.94 10.33
CA TRP A 49 -0.87 -1.93 9.60
C TRP A 49 0.63 -1.98 9.93
N SER A 50 0.98 -2.25 11.19
CA SER A 50 2.37 -2.44 11.62
C SER A 50 3.10 -3.59 10.91
N THR A 51 2.39 -4.68 10.59
CA THR A 51 2.94 -5.81 9.83
C THR A 51 3.19 -5.44 8.37
N VAL A 52 2.26 -4.70 7.75
CA VAL A 52 2.42 -4.21 6.37
C VAL A 52 3.55 -3.19 6.29
N LEU A 53 3.65 -2.27 7.25
CA LEU A 53 4.77 -1.34 7.37
C LEU A 53 6.13 -2.05 7.48
N GLY A 54 6.19 -3.16 8.22
CA GLY A 54 7.39 -4.00 8.27
C GLY A 54 7.80 -4.53 6.90
N ARG A 55 6.82 -4.96 6.08
CA ARG A 55 7.06 -5.41 4.69
C ARG A 55 7.51 -4.26 3.79
N ILE A 56 6.89 -3.08 3.89
CA ILE A 56 7.28 -1.91 3.12
C ILE A 56 8.71 -1.48 3.47
N ARG A 57 9.06 -1.48 4.76
CA ARG A 57 10.42 -1.17 5.22
C ARG A 57 11.45 -2.17 4.68
N ALA A 58 11.10 -3.46 4.60
CA ALA A 58 11.99 -4.50 4.10
C ALA A 58 12.39 -4.33 2.62
N VAL A 59 11.63 -3.55 1.85
CA VAL A 59 11.93 -3.22 0.44
C VAL A 59 12.38 -1.75 0.26
N GLY A 60 12.87 -1.13 1.32
CA GLY A 60 13.44 0.23 1.26
C GLY A 60 12.42 1.37 1.46
N GLY A 61 11.20 1.06 1.91
CA GLY A 61 10.20 2.08 2.23
C GLY A 61 9.32 2.53 1.07
N TYR A 62 9.45 1.87 -0.09
CA TYR A 62 8.69 2.11 -1.31
C TYR A 62 7.71 0.98 -1.56
N ALA A 63 6.48 1.27 -1.98
CA ALA A 63 5.53 0.23 -2.34
C ALA A 63 4.42 0.70 -3.29
N ASN A 64 4.14 -0.13 -4.29
CA ASN A 64 2.84 -0.24 -4.92
C ASN A 64 2.05 -1.28 -4.12
N LEU A 65 1.15 -0.81 -3.26
CA LEU A 65 0.43 -1.63 -2.30
C LEU A 65 -0.91 -2.08 -2.90
N PHE A 66 -1.16 -3.38 -2.93
CA PHE A 66 -2.44 -3.98 -3.26
C PHE A 66 -3.04 -4.66 -2.03
N VAL A 67 -4.29 -4.35 -1.70
CA VAL A 67 -4.97 -4.88 -0.52
C VAL A 67 -6.29 -5.52 -0.89
N GLU A 68 -6.42 -6.82 -0.61
CA GLU A 68 -7.68 -7.54 -0.77
C GLU A 68 -8.59 -7.24 0.43
N ALA A 69 -9.73 -6.63 0.16
CA ALA A 69 -10.81 -6.43 1.11
C ALA A 69 -11.88 -7.51 0.97
N GLU A 70 -12.85 -7.52 1.89
CA GLU A 70 -13.99 -8.43 1.80
C GLU A 70 -14.77 -8.23 0.49
N GLY A 71 -15.37 -9.32 -0.01
CA GLY A 71 -16.17 -9.31 -1.24
C GLY A 71 -15.36 -9.24 -2.53
N GLY A 72 -14.04 -9.50 -2.49
CA GLY A 72 -13.17 -9.51 -3.68
C GLY A 72 -12.75 -8.13 -4.16
N LYS A 73 -13.06 -7.07 -3.39
CA LYS A 73 -12.64 -5.71 -3.69
C LYS A 73 -11.14 -5.56 -3.46
N VAL A 74 -10.41 -4.97 -4.41
CA VAL A 74 -8.99 -4.70 -4.26
C VAL A 74 -8.74 -3.19 -4.20
N TRP A 75 -7.99 -2.77 -3.20
CA TRP A 75 -7.45 -1.42 -3.13
C TRP A 75 -6.02 -1.40 -3.67
N ALA A 76 -5.69 -0.34 -4.40
CA ALA A 76 -4.33 0.02 -4.75
C ALA A 76 -3.97 1.34 -4.07
N ALA A 77 -2.74 1.47 -3.60
CA ALA A 77 -2.20 2.70 -3.04
C ALA A 77 -0.68 2.78 -3.24
N SER A 78 -0.16 3.99 -3.21
CA SER A 78 1.25 4.29 -3.43
C SER A 78 1.89 4.71 -2.11
N VAL A 79 3.03 4.12 -1.76
CA VAL A 79 3.87 4.53 -0.64
C VAL A 79 5.23 4.94 -1.18
N ILE A 80 5.55 6.23 -1.05
CA ILE A 80 6.73 6.86 -1.64
C ILE A 80 7.53 7.61 -0.59
N GLY A 81 8.86 7.59 -0.70
CA GLY A 81 9.74 8.45 0.08
C GLY A 81 9.53 9.92 -0.31
N THR A 82 9.35 10.81 0.66
CA THR A 82 9.06 12.24 0.38
C THR A 82 10.22 12.97 -0.31
N ALA A 83 11.43 12.41 -0.29
CA ALA A 83 12.59 12.96 -1.01
C ALA A 83 12.46 12.80 -2.54
N CYS A 84 11.64 11.85 -3.01
CA CYS A 84 11.41 11.58 -4.43
C CYS A 84 10.17 12.32 -4.98
N ALA A 85 9.43 13.02 -4.13
CA ALA A 85 8.25 13.80 -4.48
C ALA A 85 8.66 15.21 -4.96
N ILE A 86 8.96 15.37 -6.25
CA ILE A 86 9.25 16.70 -6.81
C ILE A 86 7.94 17.49 -6.93
N GLY A 87 7.74 18.48 -6.06
CA GLY A 87 6.68 19.48 -6.20
C GLY A 87 5.31 19.08 -5.65
N GLU A 88 5.25 18.10 -4.75
CA GLU A 88 3.98 17.68 -4.14
C GLU A 88 3.59 18.56 -2.95
N PRO A 89 2.27 18.84 -2.79
CA PRO A 89 1.76 19.53 -1.61
C PRO A 89 2.12 18.78 -0.33
N GLU A 90 2.23 19.52 0.78
CA GLU A 90 2.40 18.90 2.11
C GLU A 90 1.28 17.87 2.34
N PRO A 91 1.60 16.75 3.01
CA PRO A 91 0.61 15.72 3.30
C PRO A 91 -0.56 16.34 4.10
N ASP A 92 -1.78 15.88 3.83
CA ASP A 92 -2.96 16.39 4.53
C ASP A 92 -2.94 16.05 6.02
N ASP A 93 -2.17 15.03 6.40
CA ASP A 93 -2.05 14.58 7.78
C ASP A 93 -0.73 13.87 8.09
N ILE A 94 -0.36 13.90 9.38
CA ILE A 94 0.84 13.30 9.94
C ILE A 94 0.44 12.43 11.13
N LEU A 95 0.31 11.11 10.90
CA LEU A 95 -0.12 10.17 11.95
C LEU A 95 1.04 9.86 12.92
N THR A 96 1.25 10.76 13.89
CA THR A 96 2.31 10.67 14.92
C THR A 96 1.75 11.02 16.29
N GLY A 97 2.44 10.59 17.36
CA GLY A 97 1.99 10.87 18.73
C GLY A 97 0.61 10.29 19.02
N ASP A 98 -0.30 11.13 19.50
CA ASP A 98 -1.67 10.74 19.87
C ASP A 98 -2.55 10.41 18.65
N ASP A 99 -2.17 10.89 17.46
CA ASP A 99 -2.85 10.61 16.19
C ASP A 99 -2.28 9.37 15.47
N ALA A 100 -1.29 8.71 16.08
CA ALA A 100 -0.74 7.47 15.52
C ALA A 100 -1.82 6.37 15.50
N PRO A 101 -1.83 5.49 14.47
CA PRO A 101 -2.75 4.37 14.44
C PRO A 101 -2.55 3.51 15.69
N GLY A 102 -3.65 3.12 16.33
CA GLY A 102 -3.59 2.17 17.45
C GLY A 102 -2.91 0.86 17.04
N ALA A 103 -2.39 0.12 18.02
CA ALA A 103 -1.62 -1.11 17.77
C ALA A 103 -2.39 -2.20 16.99
N ASP A 104 -3.72 -2.15 17.02
CA ASP A 104 -4.62 -3.07 16.32
C ASP A 104 -5.23 -2.47 15.05
N ALA A 105 -4.81 -1.27 14.63
CA ALA A 105 -5.25 -0.67 13.37
C ALA A 105 -4.86 -1.56 12.18
N THR A 106 -5.81 -1.82 11.30
CA THR A 106 -5.59 -2.65 10.11
C THR A 106 -5.21 -1.78 8.91
N VAL A 107 -4.62 -2.42 7.90
CA VAL A 107 -4.31 -1.74 6.63
C VAL A 107 -5.58 -1.28 5.90
N GLY A 108 -6.68 -2.01 6.01
CA GLY A 108 -7.97 -1.60 5.44
C GLY A 108 -8.47 -0.27 6.03
N MET A 109 -8.46 -0.14 7.36
CA MET A 109 -8.84 1.11 8.04
C MET A 109 -7.92 2.28 7.62
N PHE A 110 -6.62 2.01 7.48
CA PHE A 110 -5.66 3.00 7.02
C PHE A 110 -5.95 3.45 5.58
N LEU A 111 -6.25 2.54 4.66
CA LEU A 111 -6.57 2.92 3.27
C LEU A 111 -7.87 3.71 3.17
N GLU A 112 -8.90 3.35 3.92
CA GLU A 112 -10.13 4.17 4.02
C GLU A 112 -9.85 5.59 4.55
N TYR A 113 -8.83 5.74 5.39
CA TYR A 113 -8.35 7.05 5.82
C TYR A 113 -7.66 7.82 4.69
N VAL A 114 -6.69 7.19 4.01
CA VAL A 114 -5.92 7.80 2.91
C VAL A 114 -6.81 8.26 1.74
N VAL A 115 -7.86 7.51 1.40
CA VAL A 115 -8.83 7.88 0.34
C VAL A 115 -9.47 9.24 0.57
N ARG A 116 -9.59 9.67 1.82
CA ARG A 116 -10.18 10.96 2.22
C ARG A 116 -9.15 12.09 2.33
N ARG A 117 -7.92 11.85 1.87
CA ARG A 117 -6.76 12.74 2.00
C ARG A 117 -6.13 12.91 0.61
N PRO A 118 -6.60 13.88 -0.21
CA PRO A 118 -6.11 14.08 -1.58
C PRO A 118 -4.59 14.28 -1.70
N HIS A 119 -3.91 14.78 -0.67
CA HIS A 119 -2.46 14.94 -0.65
C HIS A 119 -1.72 13.83 0.12
N GLY A 120 -2.46 12.80 0.56
CA GLY A 120 -1.89 11.65 1.25
C GLY A 120 -1.63 11.87 2.73
N VAL A 121 -1.04 10.85 3.33
CA VAL A 121 -0.80 10.75 4.77
C VAL A 121 0.65 10.37 5.03
N GLN A 122 1.33 11.13 5.89
CA GLN A 122 2.71 10.87 6.25
C GLN A 122 2.83 9.65 7.18
N VAL A 123 3.66 8.68 6.80
CA VAL A 123 3.87 7.40 7.52
C VAL A 123 5.31 7.24 8.03
N SER A 124 6.01 8.36 8.18
CA SER A 124 7.47 8.45 8.37
C SER A 124 7.99 7.80 9.65
N ALA A 125 7.22 7.87 10.74
CA ALA A 125 7.59 7.27 12.03
C ALA A 125 7.79 5.74 11.92
N ALA A 126 7.11 5.10 10.97
CA ALA A 126 7.19 3.67 10.74
C ALA A 126 8.20 3.26 9.65
N MET A 127 8.86 4.20 8.98
CA MET A 127 9.81 3.90 7.88
C MET A 127 11.26 4.26 8.22
N GLY A 128 11.49 5.18 9.18
CA GLY A 128 12.84 5.65 9.54
C GLY A 128 13.41 6.71 8.59
N HIS A 129 12.65 7.05 7.54
CA HIS A 129 12.84 8.18 6.65
C HIS A 129 11.46 8.76 6.30
N PRO A 130 11.38 10.01 5.81
CA PRO A 130 10.08 10.56 5.49
C PRO A 130 9.46 9.88 4.27
N ALA A 131 8.19 9.50 4.42
CA ALA A 131 7.40 8.72 3.46
C ALA A 131 5.92 9.10 3.56
N CYS A 132 5.23 9.07 2.42
CA CYS A 132 3.83 9.41 2.25
C CYS A 132 3.08 8.26 1.58
N ALA A 133 1.91 7.92 2.14
CA ALA A 133 0.95 7.00 1.52
C ALA A 133 -0.17 7.81 0.87
N ARG A 134 -0.50 7.49 -0.39
CA ARG A 134 -1.44 8.27 -1.21
C ARG A 134 -2.04 7.46 -2.35
N ASP A 135 -2.79 8.13 -3.22
CA ASP A 135 -3.39 7.57 -4.44
C ASP A 135 -4.27 6.34 -4.19
N ALA A 136 -4.80 6.23 -2.97
CA ALA A 136 -5.61 5.11 -2.56
C ALA A 136 -6.90 5.07 -3.37
N ARG A 137 -7.08 4.02 -4.16
CA ARG A 137 -8.22 3.80 -5.04
C ARG A 137 -8.58 2.33 -5.14
N THR A 138 -9.79 2.05 -5.60
CA THR A 138 -10.20 0.68 -5.92
C THR A 138 -9.77 0.34 -7.33
N VAL A 139 -9.34 -0.89 -7.55
CA VAL A 139 -8.95 -1.40 -8.87
C VAL A 139 -9.74 -2.66 -9.19
N ASP A 140 -10.07 -2.81 -10.46
CA ASP A 140 -10.76 -3.99 -10.97
C ASP A 140 -9.75 -5.01 -11.46
N PHE A 141 -10.00 -6.28 -11.13
CA PHE A 141 -9.22 -7.41 -11.61
C PHE A 141 -10.00 -8.07 -12.75
N ALA A 142 -9.30 -8.48 -13.81
CA ALA A 142 -9.93 -9.30 -14.84
C ALA A 142 -10.36 -10.63 -14.22
N ALA A 143 -11.52 -11.16 -14.63
CA ALA A 143 -11.94 -12.49 -14.21
C ALA A 143 -10.91 -13.53 -14.69
N SER A 144 -10.32 -14.27 -13.75
CA SER A 144 -9.39 -15.38 -14.01
C SER A 144 -10.10 -16.71 -14.29
#